data_AF-A0A379SBR7-F1
#
_entry.id   AF-A0A379SBR7-F1
#
_cell.length_a   1.000
_cell.length_b   1.000
_cell.length_c   1.000
_cell.angle_alpha   90.00
_cell.angle_beta   90.00
_cell.angle_gamma   90.00
#
_symmetry.space_group_name_H-M   'P 1'
#
loop_
_entity.id
_entity.type
_entity.pdbx_description
1 polymer ?
#
loop_
_entity_poly.entity_id
_entity_poly.type
_entity_poly.pdbx_seq_one_letter_code
_entity_poly.pdbx_strand_id
1 'polypeptide(L)'
;MFSHINVDACKTPGCKNLGVLESPDYLPQGKNVLCRACGFLFPVISARSLNLFRQSANQSWKGLVRSCPHCGGASLKKYGFSAKGERRMYCRQCNKTFISYTAIRSDARQENLATLIGEGASLVEIRAALAVDSTGFSRELQKLSRRVNQAERDFVFPAFDIVMSTRAFRVQFNGGDSSLYVLVTAEEESGKVVAISTNYSAQPVEADYQYRSEYEERLPSGTLAHLVQRKEALTMRRNVLFDVDYGPPFYTKMIRGC
;
A
#
# COMPACT_ATOMS: atom_id res chain seq x y z
N MET A 1 -14.26 -6.98 10.82
CA MET A 1 -13.68 -6.82 9.46
C MET A 1 -12.56 -7.85 9.21
N PHE A 2 -13.05 -9.09 9.15
CA PHE A 2 -12.54 -10.18 8.34
C PHE A 2 -11.07 -10.50 8.60
N SER A 3 -10.84 -11.48 9.48
CA SER A 3 -9.52 -12.11 9.69
C SER A 3 -8.91 -12.60 8.37
N HIS A 4 -9.74 -12.80 7.34
CA HIS A 4 -9.35 -12.96 5.94
C HIS A 4 -10.40 -12.29 5.05
N ILE A 5 -10.03 -11.24 4.30
CA ILE A 5 -10.83 -10.76 3.18
C ILE A 5 -10.56 -11.66 1.97
N ASN A 6 -11.63 -12.12 1.35
CA ASN A 6 -11.63 -12.70 0.02
C ASN A 6 -12.54 -11.83 -0.86
N VAL A 7 -12.11 -11.55 -2.09
CA VAL A 7 -12.84 -10.73 -3.07
C VAL A 7 -13.19 -11.52 -4.34
N ASP A 8 -12.99 -12.84 -4.31
CA ASP A 8 -13.28 -13.78 -5.39
C ASP A 8 -14.77 -14.10 -5.41
N ALA A 9 -15.53 -13.07 -5.76
CA ALA A 9 -16.97 -13.12 -5.95
C ALA A 9 -17.38 -12.36 -7.22
N CYS A 10 -18.59 -12.66 -7.68
CA CYS A 10 -19.25 -11.93 -8.75
C CYS A 10 -19.43 -10.46 -8.36
N LYS A 11 -19.11 -9.56 -9.31
CA LYS A 11 -19.21 -8.11 -9.15
C LYS A 11 -20.27 -7.48 -10.06
N THR A 12 -21.09 -8.32 -10.70
CA THR A 12 -22.15 -7.86 -11.62
C THR A 12 -23.37 -7.36 -10.83
N PRO A 13 -23.74 -6.08 -10.94
CA PRO A 13 -24.95 -5.56 -10.32
C PRO A 13 -26.19 -6.35 -10.75
N GLY A 14 -27.08 -6.66 -9.81
CA GLY A 14 -28.31 -7.43 -10.07
C GLY A 14 -28.14 -8.95 -10.20
N CYS A 15 -26.92 -9.48 -10.18
CA CYS A 15 -26.70 -10.93 -10.14
C CYS A 15 -26.97 -11.49 -8.74
N LYS A 16 -27.63 -12.66 -8.64
CA LYS A 16 -27.85 -13.36 -7.36
C LYS A 16 -26.57 -13.72 -6.61
N ASN A 17 -25.43 -13.78 -7.31
CA ASN A 17 -24.12 -14.07 -6.74
C ASN A 17 -23.29 -12.82 -6.42
N LEU A 18 -23.86 -11.61 -6.57
CA LEU A 18 -23.14 -10.36 -6.29
C LEU A 18 -22.59 -10.36 -4.85
N GLY A 19 -21.26 -10.33 -4.71
CA GLY A 19 -20.57 -10.33 -3.43
C GLY A 19 -20.65 -11.65 -2.64
N VAL A 20 -21.24 -12.70 -3.21
CA VAL A 20 -21.33 -14.02 -2.57
C VAL A 20 -20.03 -14.78 -2.80
N LEU A 21 -19.34 -15.15 -1.72
CA LEU A 21 -18.15 -15.98 -1.77
C LEU A 21 -18.53 -17.45 -1.95
N GLU A 22 -17.66 -18.23 -2.61
CA GLU A 22 -17.78 -19.69 -2.70
C GLU A 22 -19.15 -20.18 -3.21
N SER A 23 -19.78 -19.41 -4.11
CA SER A 23 -21.07 -19.79 -4.69
C SER A 23 -20.94 -21.10 -5.48
N PRO A 24 -21.91 -22.02 -5.38
CA PRO A 24 -21.93 -23.24 -6.20
C PRO A 24 -22.06 -22.96 -7.70
N ASP A 25 -22.45 -21.73 -8.08
CA ASP A 25 -22.50 -21.30 -9.48
C ASP A 25 -21.12 -20.89 -10.05
N TYR A 26 -20.06 -20.93 -9.23
CA TYR A 26 -18.71 -20.58 -9.65
C TYR A 26 -17.99 -21.78 -10.25
N LEU A 27 -17.59 -21.66 -11.51
CA LEU A 27 -16.81 -22.67 -12.20
C LEU A 27 -15.39 -22.17 -12.47
N PRO A 28 -14.35 -22.94 -12.14
CA PRO A 28 -12.98 -22.60 -12.54
C PRO A 28 -12.87 -22.66 -14.07
N GLN A 29 -12.28 -21.61 -14.65
CA GLN A 29 -12.02 -21.49 -16.08
C GLN A 29 -10.59 -20.98 -16.30
N GLY A 30 -9.64 -21.91 -16.33
CA GLY A 30 -8.21 -21.59 -16.35
C GLY A 30 -7.80 -20.87 -15.06
N LYS A 31 -7.28 -19.63 -15.19
CA LYS A 31 -6.87 -18.78 -14.05
C LYS A 31 -8.02 -17.92 -13.48
N ASN A 32 -9.18 -17.99 -14.11
CA ASN A 32 -10.36 -17.20 -13.75
C ASN A 32 -11.46 -18.09 -13.18
N VAL A 33 -12.50 -17.45 -12.67
CA VAL A 33 -13.73 -18.10 -12.22
C VAL A 33 -14.91 -17.49 -12.98
N LEU A 34 -15.74 -18.35 -13.56
CA LEU A 34 -16.95 -17.99 -14.27
C LEU A 34 -18.16 -18.08 -13.32
N CYS A 35 -18.91 -17.00 -13.20
CA CYS A 35 -20.21 -17.01 -12.55
C CYS A 35 -21.29 -17.49 -13.52
N ARG A 36 -21.73 -18.76 -13.43
CA ARG A 36 -22.76 -19.32 -14.32
C ARG A 36 -24.09 -18.56 -14.34
N ALA A 37 -24.43 -17.88 -13.25
CA ALA A 37 -25.69 -17.13 -13.15
C ALA A 37 -25.75 -15.89 -14.05
N CYS A 38 -24.62 -15.29 -14.42
CA CYS A 38 -24.60 -14.06 -15.21
C CYS A 38 -23.51 -14.02 -16.30
N GLY A 39 -22.66 -15.05 -16.39
CA GLY A 39 -21.56 -15.11 -17.35
C GLY A 39 -20.33 -14.28 -16.98
N PHE A 40 -20.33 -13.57 -15.84
CA PHE A 40 -19.19 -12.76 -15.43
C PHE A 40 -17.98 -13.63 -15.11
N LEU A 41 -16.87 -13.37 -15.81
CA LEU A 41 -15.59 -14.01 -15.62
C LEU A 41 -14.70 -13.07 -14.79
N PHE A 42 -14.22 -13.54 -13.64
CA PHE A 42 -13.34 -12.75 -12.78
C PHE A 42 -12.02 -13.46 -12.48
N PRO A 43 -10.91 -12.72 -12.39
CA PRO A 43 -9.65 -13.29 -11.94
C PRO A 43 -9.70 -13.64 -10.45
N VAL A 44 -8.97 -14.68 -10.06
CA VAL A 44 -8.77 -15.06 -8.66
C VAL A 44 -7.67 -14.18 -8.07
N ILE A 45 -7.95 -13.54 -6.93
CA ILE A 45 -7.01 -12.73 -6.17
C ILE A 45 -6.65 -13.49 -4.90
N SER A 46 -5.36 -13.75 -4.70
CA SER A 46 -4.89 -14.47 -3.53
C SER A 46 -5.34 -13.76 -2.26
N ALA A 47 -6.17 -14.44 -1.48
CA ALA A 47 -6.59 -13.98 -0.18
C ALA A 47 -5.36 -13.74 0.72
N ARG A 48 -4.30 -14.52 0.60
CA ARG A 48 -3.08 -14.30 1.39
C ARG A 48 -2.41 -12.98 1.01
N SER A 49 -2.05 -12.75 -0.25
CA SER A 49 -1.37 -11.51 -0.68
C SER A 49 -2.22 -10.29 -0.38
N LEU A 50 -3.53 -10.35 -0.66
CA LEU A 50 -4.47 -9.27 -0.38
C LEU A 50 -4.49 -8.90 1.11
N ASN A 51 -4.53 -9.90 1.99
CA ASN A 51 -4.55 -9.65 3.43
C ASN A 51 -3.20 -9.17 3.96
N LEU A 52 -2.06 -9.60 3.38
CA LEU A 52 -0.73 -9.06 3.73
C LEU A 52 -0.61 -7.58 3.33
N PHE A 53 -1.00 -7.24 2.10
CA PHE A 53 -1.04 -5.86 1.63
C PHE A 53 -1.93 -5.01 2.53
N ARG A 54 -3.15 -5.48 2.83
CA ARG A 54 -4.08 -4.78 3.71
C ARG A 54 -3.54 -4.58 5.13
N GLN A 55 -2.86 -5.59 5.69
CA GLN A 55 -2.23 -5.46 7.01
C GLN A 55 -1.14 -4.39 7.01
N SER A 56 -0.30 -4.38 5.97
CA SER A 56 0.74 -3.36 5.78
C SER A 56 0.12 -1.96 5.65
N ALA A 57 -0.85 -1.79 4.75
CA ALA A 57 -1.51 -0.52 4.50
C ALA A 57 -2.25 0.02 5.74
N ASN A 58 -2.93 -0.84 6.50
CA ASN A 58 -3.67 -0.42 7.69
C ASN A 58 -2.78 -0.13 8.91
N GLN A 59 -1.53 -0.58 8.90
CA GLN A 59 -0.62 -0.40 10.03
C GLN A 59 -0.35 1.08 10.32
N SER A 60 -0.25 1.90 9.28
CA SER A 60 -0.06 3.36 9.38
C SER A 60 -1.28 4.07 9.99
N TRP A 61 -2.47 3.48 9.88
CA TRP A 61 -3.75 3.98 10.40
C TRP A 61 -4.09 3.45 11.80
N LYS A 62 -3.21 2.62 12.38
CA LYS A 62 -3.45 1.95 13.66
C LYS A 62 -3.78 2.93 14.78
N GLY A 63 -5.00 2.84 15.31
CA GLY A 63 -5.44 3.66 16.44
C GLY A 63 -5.84 5.09 16.07
N LEU A 64 -5.74 5.45 14.80
CA LEU A 64 -6.18 6.74 14.27
C LEU A 64 -7.66 6.67 13.92
N VAL A 65 -8.06 5.66 13.15
CA VAL A 65 -9.44 5.44 12.72
C VAL A 65 -10.31 4.79 13.81
N ARG A 66 -11.63 5.02 13.75
CA ARG A 66 -12.61 4.41 14.66
C ARG A 66 -12.97 2.96 14.29
N SER A 67 -11.96 2.14 14.03
CA SER A 67 -12.09 0.71 13.74
C SER A 67 -10.93 -0.07 14.34
N CYS A 68 -11.12 -1.38 14.58
CA CYS A 68 -10.04 -2.21 15.10
C CYS A 68 -8.90 -2.32 14.07
N PRO A 69 -7.65 -2.01 14.39
CA PRO A 69 -6.55 -2.10 13.42
C PRO A 69 -6.18 -3.54 13.04
N HIS A 70 -6.62 -4.52 13.83
CA HIS A 70 -6.30 -5.93 13.60
C HIS A 70 -7.34 -6.65 12.76
N CYS A 71 -8.60 -6.29 12.93
CA CYS A 71 -9.70 -6.96 12.25
C CYS A 71 -10.73 -5.97 11.71
N GLY A 72 -10.46 -4.67 11.59
CA GLY A 72 -11.37 -3.57 11.21
C GLY A 72 -12.76 -3.52 11.87
N GLY A 73 -13.02 -4.29 12.92
CA GLY A 73 -14.32 -4.30 13.61
C GLY A 73 -14.64 -2.95 14.23
N ALA A 74 -15.88 -2.49 14.07
CA ALA A 74 -16.38 -1.26 14.69
C ALA A 74 -16.86 -1.46 16.14
N SER A 75 -17.05 -2.71 16.58
CA SER A 75 -17.47 -3.04 17.95
C SER A 75 -16.32 -2.88 18.94
N LEU A 76 -16.08 -1.64 19.34
CA LEU A 76 -14.98 -1.21 20.21
C LEU A 76 -15.49 -0.80 21.60
N LYS A 77 -14.80 -1.25 22.64
CA LYS A 77 -15.03 -0.89 24.05
C LYS A 77 -13.81 -0.16 24.61
N LYS A 78 -14.02 0.89 25.42
CA LYS A 78 -12.91 1.52 26.19
C LYS A 78 -12.32 0.48 27.16
N TYR A 79 -11.00 0.42 27.25
CA TYR A 79 -10.26 -0.58 28.04
C TYR A 79 -9.11 0.07 28.84
N GLY A 80 -9.45 1.14 29.56
CA GLY A 80 -8.49 1.90 30.38
C GLY A 80 -7.47 2.70 29.58
N PHE A 81 -6.29 2.88 30.19
CA PHE A 81 -5.20 3.69 29.66
C PHE A 81 -3.88 2.90 29.62
N SER A 82 -2.97 3.30 28.73
CA SER A 82 -1.59 2.82 28.74
C SER A 82 -0.81 3.47 29.89
N ALA A 83 0.39 2.95 30.20
CA ALA A 83 1.30 3.57 31.18
C ALA A 83 1.67 5.02 30.83
N LYS A 84 1.52 5.42 29.56
CA LYS A 84 1.75 6.78 29.06
C LYS A 84 0.48 7.64 29.07
N GLY A 85 -0.61 7.16 29.66
CA GLY A 85 -1.90 7.86 29.71
C GLY A 85 -2.69 7.83 28.40
N GLU A 86 -2.29 7.00 27.43
CA GLU A 86 -2.99 6.92 26.13
C GLU A 86 -4.21 6.00 26.22
N ARG A 87 -5.32 6.39 25.59
CA ARG A 87 -6.57 5.63 25.68
C ARG A 87 -6.42 4.25 25.01
N ARG A 88 -6.69 3.19 25.75
CA ARG A 88 -6.69 1.82 25.21
C ARG A 88 -8.11 1.40 24.84
N MET A 89 -8.25 0.79 23.67
CA MET A 89 -9.49 0.25 23.13
C MET A 89 -9.38 -1.27 23.06
N TYR A 90 -10.49 -1.95 23.32
CA TYR A 90 -10.66 -3.39 23.17
C TYR A 90 -11.66 -3.68 22.06
N CYS A 91 -11.31 -4.56 21.14
CA CYS A 91 -12.21 -5.01 20.09
C CYS A 91 -12.97 -6.26 20.55
N ARG A 92 -14.31 -6.19 20.59
CA ARG A 92 -15.15 -7.34 20.97
C ARG A 92 -15.22 -8.43 19.89
N GLN A 93 -14.76 -8.16 18.67
CA GLN A 93 -14.79 -9.14 17.57
C GLN A 93 -13.57 -10.05 17.56
N CYS A 94 -12.38 -9.52 17.84
CA CYS A 94 -11.13 -10.30 17.80
C CYS A 94 -10.43 -10.38 19.15
N ASN A 95 -11.03 -9.82 20.20
CA ASN A 95 -10.52 -9.80 21.57
C ASN A 95 -9.13 -9.15 21.74
N LYS A 96 -8.66 -8.38 20.74
CA LYS A 96 -7.39 -7.65 20.80
C LYS A 96 -7.58 -6.23 21.33
N THR A 97 -6.54 -5.73 22.00
CA THR A 97 -6.47 -4.34 22.45
C THR A 97 -5.52 -3.52 21.58
N PHE A 98 -5.77 -2.21 21.49
CA PHE A 98 -4.90 -1.26 20.80
C PHE A 98 -5.02 0.12 21.42
N ILE A 99 -4.04 0.99 21.15
CA ILE A 99 -4.05 2.38 21.62
C ILE A 99 -4.79 3.24 20.60
N SER A 100 -5.70 4.08 21.07
CA SER A 100 -6.40 5.10 20.28
C SER A 100 -5.81 6.47 20.59
N TYR A 101 -5.37 7.16 19.55
CA TYR A 101 -4.73 8.46 19.66
C TYR A 101 -5.78 9.56 19.48
N THR A 102 -5.80 10.51 20.42
CA THR A 102 -6.82 11.57 20.47
C THR A 102 -6.24 12.98 20.41
N ALA A 103 -4.96 13.17 20.72
CA ALA A 103 -4.32 14.48 20.73
C ALA A 103 -3.08 14.49 19.82
N ILE A 104 -3.00 15.53 18.99
CA ILE A 104 -1.76 15.92 18.30
C ILE A 104 -0.94 16.68 19.34
N ARG A 105 0.27 16.19 19.63
CA ARG A 105 1.25 16.96 20.41
C ARG A 105 2.16 17.70 19.44
N SER A 106 2.28 19.02 19.59
CA SER A 106 3.30 19.79 18.90
C SER A 106 4.68 19.39 19.45
N ASP A 107 5.63 19.22 18.54
CA ASP A 107 7.02 18.92 18.81
C ASP A 107 7.83 19.79 17.84
N ALA A 108 8.57 20.76 18.38
CA ALA A 108 9.33 21.74 17.58
C ALA A 108 10.31 21.05 16.61
N ARG A 109 10.85 19.88 16.99
CA ARG A 109 11.71 19.10 16.10
C ARG A 109 10.95 18.56 14.89
N GLN A 110 9.71 18.15 15.10
CA GLN A 110 8.83 17.64 14.03
C GLN A 110 8.37 18.77 13.11
N GLU A 111 8.20 19.98 13.63
CA GLU A 111 7.92 21.18 12.81
C GLU A 111 9.13 21.54 11.95
N ASN A 112 10.33 21.57 12.52
CA ASN A 112 11.57 21.80 11.75
C ASN A 112 11.75 20.74 10.65
N LEU A 113 11.56 19.45 10.97
CA LEU A 113 11.61 18.38 9.97
C LEU A 113 10.59 18.59 8.83
N ALA A 114 9.36 18.99 9.15
CA ALA A 114 8.33 19.24 8.13
C ALA A 114 8.69 20.43 7.23
N THR A 115 9.23 21.51 7.80
CA THR A 115 9.70 22.69 7.05
C THR A 115 10.82 22.33 6.09
N LEU A 116 11.86 21.64 6.56
CA LEU A 116 13.00 21.25 5.71
C LEU A 116 12.57 20.33 4.55
N ILE A 117 11.62 19.42 4.77
CA ILE A 117 11.04 18.59 3.70
C ILE A 117 10.28 19.47 2.70
N GLY A 118 9.47 20.42 3.18
CA GLY A 118 8.72 21.35 2.32
C GLY A 118 9.61 22.26 1.47
N GLU A 119 10.78 22.63 1.99
CA GLU A 119 11.81 23.40 1.28
C GLU A 119 12.63 22.55 0.30
N GLY A 120 12.45 21.23 0.28
CA GLY A 120 13.15 20.32 -0.63
C GLY A 120 14.57 19.98 -0.20
N ALA A 121 14.90 20.13 1.09
CA ALA A 121 16.22 19.77 1.62
C ALA A 121 16.51 18.27 1.41
N SER A 122 17.77 17.96 1.11
CA SER A 122 18.23 16.59 0.96
C SER A 122 18.20 15.83 2.29
N LEU A 123 18.13 14.49 2.23
CA LEU A 123 18.17 13.65 3.43
C LEU A 123 19.44 13.87 4.29
N VAL A 124 20.54 14.27 3.66
CA VAL A 124 21.81 14.55 4.35
C VAL A 124 21.72 15.88 5.12
N GLU A 125 21.19 16.93 4.49
CA GLU A 125 20.98 18.23 5.12
C GLU A 125 19.98 18.14 6.28
N ILE A 126 18.87 17.42 6.08
CA ILE A 126 17.86 17.22 7.14
C ILE A 126 18.47 16.53 8.35
N ARG A 127 19.28 15.48 8.13
CA ARG A 127 19.94 14.75 9.22
C ARG A 127 20.92 15.62 9.99
N ALA A 128 21.71 16.43 9.28
CA ALA A 128 22.64 17.36 9.88
C ALA A 128 21.90 18.42 10.71
N ALA A 129 20.85 19.03 10.16
CA ALA A 129 20.04 20.05 10.82
C ALA A 129 19.34 19.53 12.08
N LEU A 130 18.89 18.27 12.08
CA LEU A 130 18.24 17.64 13.23
C LEU A 130 19.23 17.03 14.24
N ALA A 131 20.53 16.98 13.92
CA ALA A 131 21.58 16.34 14.71
C ALA A 131 21.24 14.90 15.12
N VAL A 132 20.75 14.08 14.18
CA VAL A 132 20.36 12.67 14.41
C VAL A 132 21.14 11.69 13.54
N ASP A 133 21.37 10.50 14.08
CA ASP A 133 21.89 9.36 13.34
C ASP A 133 20.84 8.77 12.38
N SER A 134 21.20 7.77 11.58
CA SER A 134 20.29 7.14 10.61
C SER A 134 19.05 6.54 11.30
N THR A 135 19.24 5.94 12.48
CA THR A 135 18.17 5.31 13.27
C THR A 135 17.24 6.35 13.86
N GLY A 136 17.81 7.39 14.46
CA GLY A 136 17.08 8.54 14.98
C GLY A 136 16.28 9.24 13.88
N PHE A 137 16.87 9.45 12.71
CA PHE A 137 16.20 10.04 11.56
C PHE A 137 14.99 9.22 11.11
N SER A 138 15.16 7.92 10.97
CA SER A 138 14.06 7.00 10.61
C SER A 138 12.91 7.07 11.60
N ARG A 139 13.22 7.20 12.90
CA ARG A 139 12.23 7.37 13.96
C ARG A 139 11.52 8.72 13.89
N GLU A 140 12.24 9.81 13.58
CA GLU A 140 11.61 11.13 13.40
C GLU A 140 10.70 11.17 12.17
N LEU A 141 11.08 10.53 11.06
CA LEU A 141 10.20 10.35 9.89
C LEU A 141 8.94 9.54 10.22
N GLN A 142 9.08 8.45 11.00
CA GLN A 142 7.93 7.66 11.43
C GLN A 142 6.97 8.46 12.34
N LYS A 143 7.51 9.32 13.21
CA LYS A 143 6.69 10.23 14.02
C LYS A 143 5.97 11.25 13.13
N LEU A 144 6.66 11.83 12.15
CA LEU A 144 6.07 12.82 11.24
C LEU A 144 4.95 12.19 10.43
N SER A 145 5.19 11.02 9.83
CA SER A 145 4.17 10.25 9.11
C SER A 145 2.93 10.00 9.97
N ARG A 146 3.10 9.64 11.25
CA ARG A 146 1.95 9.48 12.17
C ARG A 146 1.20 10.79 12.43
N ARG A 147 1.91 11.91 12.56
CA ARG A 147 1.30 13.24 12.73
C ARG A 147 0.52 13.66 11.49
N VAL A 148 1.06 13.39 10.30
CA VAL A 148 0.36 13.62 9.03
C VAL A 148 -0.91 12.77 8.96
N ASN A 149 -0.83 11.46 9.21
CA ASN A 149 -2.00 10.59 9.19
C ASN A 149 -3.08 11.00 10.23
N GLN A 150 -2.68 11.58 11.37
CA GLN A 150 -3.61 12.14 12.35
C GLN A 150 -4.36 13.35 11.80
N ALA A 151 -3.65 14.26 11.12
CA ALA A 151 -4.27 15.41 10.45
C ALA A 151 -5.15 14.97 9.27
N GLU A 152 -4.70 13.97 8.49
CA GLU A 152 -5.46 13.41 7.36
C GLU A 152 -6.74 12.71 7.80
N ARG A 153 -6.75 12.03 8.95
CA ARG A 153 -7.96 11.41 9.50
C ARG A 153 -9.11 12.42 9.63
N ASP A 154 -8.78 13.64 10.03
CA ASP A 154 -9.75 14.70 10.28
C ASP A 154 -10.08 15.48 9.00
N PHE A 155 -9.46 15.14 7.86
CA PHE A 155 -9.76 15.73 6.57
C PHE A 155 -11.07 15.20 6.01
N VAL A 156 -11.94 16.12 5.62
CA VAL A 156 -13.20 15.84 4.94
C VAL A 156 -13.06 16.32 3.51
N PHE A 157 -13.23 15.42 2.54
CA PHE A 157 -13.28 15.82 1.14
C PHE A 157 -14.51 16.73 0.91
N PRO A 158 -14.32 17.92 0.33
CA PRO A 158 -15.39 18.90 0.17
C PRO A 158 -16.44 18.46 -0.86
N ALA A 159 -16.06 17.60 -1.80
CA ALA A 159 -16.87 17.09 -2.90
C ALA A 159 -16.59 15.60 -3.14
N PHE A 160 -17.55 14.90 -3.76
CA PHE A 160 -17.36 13.50 -4.18
C PHE A 160 -16.95 13.40 -5.66
N ASP A 161 -17.14 14.46 -6.44
CA ASP A 161 -16.70 14.66 -7.81
C ASP A 161 -15.32 15.35 -7.85
N ILE A 162 -14.32 14.66 -7.29
CA ILE A 162 -12.95 15.15 -7.29
C ILE A 162 -12.23 14.83 -8.60
N VAL A 163 -11.43 15.79 -9.08
CA VAL A 163 -10.53 15.57 -10.23
C VAL A 163 -9.20 15.06 -9.71
N MET A 164 -8.69 13.99 -10.31
CA MET A 164 -7.43 13.36 -9.92
C MET A 164 -6.40 13.43 -11.03
N SER A 165 -5.17 13.80 -10.68
CA SER A 165 -4.01 13.75 -11.56
C SER A 165 -2.99 12.75 -11.04
N THR A 166 -2.51 11.87 -11.93
CA THR A 166 -1.53 10.84 -11.61
C THR A 166 -0.23 11.10 -12.33
N ARG A 167 0.87 11.17 -11.58
CA ARG A 167 2.23 11.26 -12.13
C ARG A 167 3.01 9.99 -11.83
N ALA A 168 3.77 9.55 -12.83
CA ALA A 168 4.66 8.39 -12.74
C ALA A 168 6.12 8.84 -12.78
N PHE A 169 6.96 8.28 -11.91
CA PHE A 169 8.40 8.50 -11.94
C PHE A 169 9.15 7.30 -11.36
N ARG A 170 10.48 7.29 -11.55
CA ARG A 170 11.37 6.24 -11.04
C ARG A 170 12.28 6.83 -9.97
N VAL A 171 12.53 6.05 -8.91
CA VAL A 171 13.43 6.43 -7.81
C VAL A 171 14.42 5.30 -7.58
N GLN A 172 15.70 5.60 -7.39
CA GLN A 172 16.68 4.55 -7.08
C GLN A 172 16.44 3.98 -5.68
N PHE A 173 16.44 2.65 -5.57
CA PHE A 173 16.21 1.98 -4.31
C PHE A 173 17.53 1.68 -3.61
N ASN A 174 17.69 2.18 -2.38
CA ASN A 174 18.87 1.94 -1.54
C ASN A 174 20.23 2.19 -2.21
N GLY A 175 20.29 3.07 -3.21
CA GLY A 175 21.52 3.38 -3.95
C GLY A 175 22.04 2.23 -4.82
N GLY A 176 21.22 1.20 -5.09
CA GLY A 176 21.55 0.13 -6.05
C GLY A 176 20.99 0.39 -7.45
N ASP A 177 21.21 -0.56 -8.36
CA ASP A 177 20.73 -0.49 -9.76
C ASP A 177 19.23 -0.75 -9.91
N SER A 178 18.58 -1.18 -8.84
CA SER A 178 17.14 -1.39 -8.81
C SER A 178 16.39 -0.08 -8.64
N SER A 179 15.37 0.16 -9.46
CA SER A 179 14.51 1.33 -9.34
C SER A 179 13.11 0.97 -8.86
N LEU A 180 12.58 1.79 -7.96
CA LEU A 180 11.16 1.81 -7.65
C LEU A 180 10.43 2.56 -8.76
N TYR A 181 9.36 1.96 -9.27
CA TYR A 181 8.36 2.67 -10.06
C TYR A 181 7.31 3.22 -9.10
N VAL A 182 7.11 4.52 -9.14
CA VAL A 182 6.22 5.24 -8.21
C VAL A 182 5.14 5.93 -9.01
N LEU A 183 3.89 5.67 -8.64
CA LEU A 183 2.73 6.45 -9.07
C LEU A 183 2.25 7.27 -7.88
N VAL A 184 2.13 8.57 -8.09
CA VAL A 184 1.54 9.50 -7.13
C VAL A 184 0.27 10.06 -7.76
N THR A 185 -0.86 9.80 -7.12
CA THR A 185 -2.15 10.39 -7.48
C THR A 185 -2.44 11.51 -6.49
N ALA A 186 -2.79 12.68 -7.00
CA ALA A 186 -3.21 13.82 -6.20
C ALA A 186 -4.57 14.33 -6.68
N GLU A 187 -5.35 14.87 -5.75
CA GLU A 187 -6.56 15.63 -6.06
C GLU A 187 -6.14 17.03 -6.53
N GLU A 188 -6.66 17.47 -7.67
CA GLU A 188 -6.13 18.63 -8.40
C GLU A 188 -6.36 19.96 -7.69
N GLU A 189 -7.49 20.16 -7.02
CA GLU A 189 -7.86 21.43 -6.40
C GLU A 189 -7.08 21.68 -5.12
N SER A 190 -7.02 20.69 -4.23
CA SER A 190 -6.29 20.80 -2.95
C SER A 190 -4.81 20.46 -3.07
N GLY A 191 -4.38 19.87 -4.19
CA GLY A 191 -3.03 19.33 -4.38
C GLY A 191 -2.70 18.15 -3.45
N LYS A 192 -3.69 17.59 -2.74
CA LYS A 192 -3.46 16.53 -1.77
C LYS A 192 -3.17 15.21 -2.46
N VAL A 193 -2.10 14.56 -2.01
CA VAL A 193 -1.78 13.20 -2.42
C VAL A 193 -2.79 12.24 -1.81
N VAL A 194 -3.57 11.57 -2.67
CA VAL A 194 -4.61 10.61 -2.27
C VAL A 194 -4.13 9.16 -2.35
N ALA A 195 -3.14 8.88 -3.19
CA ALA A 195 -2.55 7.57 -3.32
C ALA A 195 -1.08 7.66 -3.74
N ILE A 196 -0.24 6.86 -3.09
CA ILE A 196 1.11 6.55 -3.54
C ILE A 196 1.15 5.03 -3.69
N SER A 197 1.42 4.55 -4.90
CA SER A 197 1.66 3.14 -5.15
C SER A 197 3.07 2.95 -5.68
N THR A 198 3.77 1.98 -5.12
CA THR A 198 5.07 1.55 -5.59
C THR A 198 5.03 0.07 -5.91
N ASN A 199 6.00 -0.36 -6.71
CA ASN A 199 6.22 -1.74 -7.06
C ASN A 199 7.02 -2.53 -5.98
N TYR A 200 6.97 -2.07 -4.72
CA TYR A 200 7.72 -2.64 -3.60
C TYR A 200 6.79 -3.20 -2.54
N SER A 201 7.05 -4.44 -2.12
CA SER A 201 6.46 -5.00 -0.90
C SER A 201 7.51 -5.18 0.21
N ALA A 202 7.17 -4.73 1.42
CA ALA A 202 7.98 -5.00 2.61
C ALA A 202 7.87 -6.46 3.08
N GLN A 203 6.89 -7.22 2.58
CA GLN A 203 6.67 -8.62 2.92
C GLN A 203 6.69 -9.50 1.67
N PRO A 204 7.26 -10.71 1.74
CA PRO A 204 7.30 -11.59 0.59
C PRO A 204 5.88 -12.00 0.18
N VAL A 205 5.53 -11.72 -1.08
CA VAL A 205 4.31 -12.22 -1.73
C VAL A 205 4.59 -13.51 -2.49
N GLU A 206 3.56 -14.22 -2.89
CA GLU A 206 3.66 -15.44 -3.68
C GLU A 206 4.33 -15.18 -5.04
N ALA A 207 5.02 -16.19 -5.58
CA ALA A 207 5.82 -16.06 -6.80
C ALA A 207 5.06 -15.47 -8.00
N ASP A 208 3.76 -15.77 -8.11
CA ASP A 208 2.89 -15.27 -9.17
C ASP A 208 2.62 -13.75 -9.10
N TYR A 209 2.85 -13.14 -7.93
CA TYR A 209 2.70 -11.71 -7.69
C TYR A 209 4.03 -10.96 -7.74
N GLN A 210 5.14 -11.67 -7.93
CA GLN A 210 6.47 -11.08 -8.09
C GLN A 210 6.79 -10.90 -9.57
N TYR A 211 7.16 -9.68 -9.94
CA TYR A 211 7.68 -9.35 -11.25
C TYR A 211 9.01 -10.06 -11.45
N ARG A 212 9.08 -10.78 -12.55
CA ARG A 212 10.29 -11.43 -13.03
C ARG A 212 10.62 -10.81 -14.37
N SER A 213 11.75 -10.12 -14.44
CA SER A 213 12.22 -9.61 -15.71
C SER A 213 12.58 -10.79 -16.62
N GLU A 214 11.83 -10.96 -17.70
CA GLU A 214 12.11 -11.96 -18.72
C GLU A 214 13.20 -11.45 -19.67
N TYR A 215 13.94 -12.37 -20.29
CA TYR A 215 14.96 -12.03 -21.27
C TYR A 215 14.39 -11.22 -22.45
N GLU A 216 13.17 -11.55 -22.88
CA GLU A 216 12.47 -10.86 -23.97
C GLU A 216 12.23 -9.36 -23.68
N GLU A 217 12.10 -8.97 -22.41
CA GLU A 217 11.97 -7.57 -21.99
C GLU A 217 13.27 -6.77 -22.11
N ARG A 218 14.42 -7.46 -22.12
CA ARG A 218 15.76 -6.86 -22.20
C ARG A 218 16.33 -6.84 -23.62
N LEU A 219 15.60 -7.40 -24.59
CA LEU A 219 16.00 -7.38 -25.99
C LEU A 219 16.09 -5.93 -26.48
N PRO A 220 17.07 -5.62 -27.36
CA PRO A 220 17.31 -4.26 -27.82
C PRO A 220 16.05 -3.62 -28.43
N SER A 221 15.99 -2.30 -28.28
CA SER A 221 14.82 -1.48 -28.63
C SER A 221 14.51 -1.55 -30.13
N GLY A 222 13.30 -2.00 -30.47
CA GLY A 222 12.67 -1.79 -31.77
C GLY A 222 11.95 -0.44 -31.83
N THR A 223 11.09 -0.25 -32.83
CA THR A 223 10.18 0.92 -32.86
C THR A 223 9.26 0.94 -31.63
N LEU A 224 8.74 2.11 -31.25
CA LEU A 224 7.81 2.24 -30.11
C LEU A 224 6.62 1.26 -30.22
N ALA A 225 6.09 1.06 -31.42
CA ALA A 225 5.03 0.09 -31.68
C ALA A 225 5.44 -1.36 -31.34
N HIS A 226 6.66 -1.76 -31.71
CA HIS A 226 7.19 -3.08 -31.35
C HIS A 226 7.39 -3.24 -29.84
N LEU A 227 7.80 -2.17 -29.16
CA LEU A 227 7.94 -2.17 -27.70
C LEU A 227 6.59 -2.34 -27.01
N VAL A 228 5.56 -1.63 -27.48
CA VAL A 228 4.19 -1.76 -26.96
C VAL A 228 3.64 -3.17 -27.20
N GLN A 229 3.68 -3.66 -28.44
CA GLN A 229 3.17 -5.01 -28.78
C GLN A 229 3.88 -6.12 -28.01
N ARG A 230 5.22 -6.01 -27.86
CA ARG A 230 6.00 -6.98 -27.06
C ARG A 230 5.58 -6.94 -25.60
N LYS A 231 5.42 -5.74 -25.03
CA LYS A 231 4.97 -5.59 -23.64
C LYS A 231 3.55 -6.11 -23.44
N GLU A 232 2.65 -5.90 -24.39
CA GLU A 232 1.29 -6.46 -24.38
C GLU A 232 1.31 -7.99 -24.45
N ALA A 233 2.08 -8.59 -25.34
CA ALA A 233 2.21 -10.05 -25.46
C ALA A 233 2.76 -10.69 -24.18
N LEU A 234 3.76 -10.06 -23.55
CA LEU A 234 4.30 -10.49 -22.27
C LEU A 234 3.27 -10.34 -21.15
N THR A 235 2.55 -9.22 -21.10
CA THR A 235 1.50 -8.98 -20.11
C THR A 235 0.36 -10.01 -20.24
N MET A 236 -0.03 -10.37 -21.46
CA MET A 236 -1.05 -11.39 -21.73
C MET A 236 -0.66 -12.80 -21.24
N ARG A 237 0.64 -13.11 -21.14
CA ARG A 237 1.12 -14.41 -20.63
C ARG A 237 1.08 -14.50 -19.09
N ARG A 238 1.03 -13.35 -18.39
CA ARG A 238 1.15 -13.30 -16.93
C ARG A 238 -0.05 -13.92 -16.23
N ASN A 239 0.18 -14.36 -15.00
CA ASN A 239 -0.87 -14.93 -14.12
C ASN A 239 -1.78 -13.86 -13.52
N VAL A 240 -1.30 -12.63 -13.41
CA VAL A 240 -2.00 -11.48 -12.82
C VAL A 240 -1.89 -10.27 -13.75
N LEU A 241 -2.97 -9.49 -13.81
CA LEU A 241 -3.08 -8.29 -14.67
C LEU A 241 -2.38 -7.06 -14.07
N PHE A 242 -1.95 -7.13 -12.81
CA PHE A 242 -1.34 -6.02 -12.08
C PHE A 242 0.10 -6.37 -11.72
N ASP A 243 1.02 -5.42 -11.90
CA ASP A 243 2.36 -5.50 -11.29
C ASP A 243 2.19 -5.33 -9.78
N VAL A 244 2.22 -6.42 -9.01
CA VAL A 244 1.98 -6.37 -7.56
C VAL A 244 3.28 -6.27 -6.76
N ASP A 245 4.42 -6.70 -7.29
CA ASP A 245 5.70 -6.64 -6.56
C ASP A 245 6.88 -6.83 -7.52
N TYR A 246 8.07 -6.36 -7.18
CA TYR A 246 9.33 -6.69 -7.87
C TYR A 246 10.18 -7.64 -7.01
N GLY A 247 9.56 -8.60 -6.34
CA GLY A 247 10.25 -9.66 -5.59
C GLY A 247 11.18 -9.15 -4.47
N PRO A 248 11.79 -10.06 -3.70
CA PRO A 248 12.75 -9.66 -2.68
C PRO A 248 14.04 -9.11 -3.32
N PRO A 249 14.64 -8.05 -2.76
CA PRO A 249 15.97 -7.60 -3.14
C PRO A 249 16.97 -8.70 -2.76
N PHE A 250 17.34 -9.55 -3.71
CA PHE A 250 18.43 -10.49 -3.48
C PHE A 250 19.72 -9.69 -3.25
N TYR A 251 20.33 -9.95 -2.10
CA TYR A 251 21.60 -9.44 -1.62
C TYR A 251 22.68 -9.40 -2.71
N THR A 252 22.97 -8.22 -3.27
CA THR A 252 24.33 -7.91 -3.68
C THR A 252 25.11 -7.57 -2.41
N LYS A 253 25.56 -8.62 -1.72
CA LYS A 253 26.67 -8.51 -0.77
C LYS A 253 27.83 -7.86 -1.55
N MET A 254 28.39 -6.80 -0.98
CA MET A 254 29.65 -6.20 -1.39
C MET A 254 30.67 -7.27 -1.80
N ILE A 255 31.18 -7.18 -3.01
CA ILE A 255 32.59 -7.50 -3.23
C ILE A 255 33.31 -6.17 -3.03
N ARG A 256 33.72 -5.92 -1.78
CA ARG A 256 34.90 -5.11 -1.50
C ARG A 256 36.10 -6.00 -1.78
N GLY A 257 37.04 -5.56 -2.60
CA GLY A 257 38.32 -6.23 -2.76
C GLY A 257 39.17 -5.69 -3.90
N CYS A 258 40.10 -4.80 -3.53
CA CYS A 258 41.30 -4.32 -4.24
C CYS A 258 41.11 -3.43 -5.47
#